data_AF-A0A942ZWL3-F1
#
_entry.id   AF-A0A942ZWL3-F1
#
_cell.length_a   1.000
_cell.length_b   1.000
_cell.length_c   1.000
_cell.angle_alpha   90.00
_cell.angle_beta   90.00
_cell.angle_gamma   90.00
#
_symmetry.space_group_name_H-M   'P 1'
#
loop_
_entity.id
_entity.type
_entity.pdbx_description
1 polymer ?
#
loop_
_entity_poly.entity_id
_entity_poly.type
_entity_poly.pdbx_seq_one_letter_code
_entity_poly.pdbx_strand_id
1 'polypeptide(L)'
;MKITALLICFSLLTTTQTSTTANNKYIPYEIYIHNDKNNASLEKDKCMKGAYISDENNYSNIKSFEEYTGVNNDIYISSIKKDSDLPTREIVDCYAKNKIPMIILKKDVGISKADSIAKACGNMNISMFVQIESNDITAYECIANIFRTYAPKAVLIYSINVDKSDFNFPKSNLADWIGINISEKTSSGYIISQYENVAKWCNYLQDKTVMLNISVPNFSTDRCNYLYKEASNEIERLYYLGAEFSNIGAINYLSTIEKDNGIIVRNCRITESPMVTAAYKHGTAVINTNRYWSKSPHIAYVKGDNVIVSNTILDELNKKGNYINSGYSFIKADGFNKSERKIFVKY
;
A
#
# COMPACT_ATOMS: atom_id res chain seq x y z
N MET A 1 -16.20 31.81 -30.41
CA MET A 1 -17.12 30.73 -30.01
C MET A 1 -17.29 29.81 -31.23
N LYS A 2 -16.98 28.51 -31.07
CA LYS A 2 -17.20 27.36 -32.00
C LYS A 2 -16.43 27.39 -33.34
N ILE A 3 -15.38 26.59 -33.52
CA ILE A 3 -15.31 25.13 -33.83
C ILE A 3 -16.01 24.79 -35.15
N THR A 4 -15.24 24.37 -36.16
CA THR A 4 -15.35 23.04 -36.78
C THR A 4 -14.18 22.72 -37.71
N ALA A 5 -13.63 21.52 -37.55
CA ALA A 5 -12.66 20.85 -38.41
C ALA A 5 -13.33 20.22 -39.64
N LEU A 6 -12.58 19.94 -40.71
CA LEU A 6 -12.52 18.60 -41.31
C LEU A 6 -11.44 18.46 -42.40
N LEU A 7 -10.83 17.27 -42.40
CA LEU A 7 -9.87 16.68 -43.34
C LEU A 7 -10.28 16.74 -44.82
N ILE A 8 -9.28 16.71 -45.72
CA ILE A 8 -9.28 15.80 -46.90
C ILE A 8 -7.86 15.29 -47.17
N CYS A 9 -7.70 13.97 -47.17
CA CYS A 9 -6.57 13.21 -47.72
C CYS A 9 -6.86 12.75 -49.16
N PHE A 10 -5.80 12.36 -49.89
CA PHE A 10 -5.72 11.68 -51.21
C PHE A 10 -5.95 12.56 -52.46
N SER A 11 -5.20 12.48 -53.57
CA SER A 11 -4.10 11.61 -54.03
C SER A 11 -3.64 12.05 -55.44
N LEU A 12 -2.39 11.74 -55.84
CA LEU A 12 -1.94 11.22 -57.17
C LEU A 12 -0.40 11.34 -57.26
N LEU A 13 0.38 10.30 -56.92
CA LEU A 13 0.92 9.26 -57.81
C LEU A 13 1.81 9.77 -58.97
N THR A 14 3.13 9.72 -58.77
CA THR A 14 4.07 9.09 -59.71
C THR A 14 5.21 8.40 -58.92
N THR A 15 5.28 7.08 -59.08
CA THR A 15 6.36 6.15 -58.75
C THR A 15 7.56 6.41 -59.70
N THR A 16 8.85 6.22 -59.41
CA THR A 16 9.58 5.32 -58.51
C THR A 16 11.04 5.80 -58.41
N GLN A 17 11.54 6.07 -57.21
CA GLN A 17 12.89 5.69 -56.81
C GLN A 17 12.76 5.20 -55.37
N THR A 18 13.07 3.93 -55.17
CA THR A 18 13.07 3.25 -53.88
C THR A 18 14.08 3.90 -52.94
N SER A 19 13.64 4.91 -52.19
CA SER A 19 14.22 5.20 -50.90
C SER A 19 13.63 4.16 -49.94
N THR A 20 14.48 3.25 -49.46
CA THR A 20 14.18 2.51 -48.23
C THR A 20 14.16 3.51 -47.09
N THR A 21 13.02 4.17 -46.90
CA THR A 21 12.72 4.90 -45.67
C THR A 21 12.56 3.85 -44.58
N ALA A 22 13.66 3.56 -43.88
CA ALA A 22 13.60 2.87 -42.61
C ALA A 22 12.61 3.63 -41.74
N ASN A 23 11.49 2.97 -41.44
CA ASN A 23 10.37 3.51 -40.70
C ASN A 23 10.85 3.72 -39.25
N ASN A 24 11.51 4.86 -38.98
CA ASN A 24 12.07 5.26 -37.69
C ASN A 24 10.93 5.67 -36.74
N LYS A 25 10.02 4.73 -36.46
CA LYS A 25 8.91 4.94 -35.55
C LYS A 25 9.45 4.82 -34.13
N TYR A 26 9.58 5.96 -33.45
CA TYR A 26 9.78 5.98 -32.00
C TYR A 26 8.58 5.30 -31.35
N ILE A 27 8.85 4.27 -30.57
CA ILE A 27 7.79 3.56 -29.86
C ILE A 27 7.83 4.06 -28.39
N PRO A 28 6.76 4.71 -27.87
CA PRO A 28 6.67 5.23 -26.49
C PRO A 28 6.50 4.14 -25.40
N TYR A 29 7.50 3.91 -24.56
CA TYR A 29 7.47 2.86 -23.54
C TYR A 29 7.53 3.46 -22.14
N GLU A 30 6.91 2.79 -21.18
CA GLU A 30 7.04 3.18 -19.78
C GLU A 30 8.34 2.59 -19.21
N ILE A 31 9.22 3.47 -18.74
CA ILE A 31 10.26 3.10 -17.78
C ILE A 31 9.72 3.31 -16.39
N TYR A 32 10.05 2.36 -15.52
CA TYR A 32 9.83 2.52 -14.11
C TYR A 32 11.16 2.85 -13.46
N ILE A 33 11.27 4.07 -12.96
CA ILE A 33 12.44 4.46 -12.17
C ILE A 33 12.27 3.88 -10.78
N HIS A 34 13.34 3.26 -10.29
CA HIS A 34 13.48 2.93 -8.88
C HIS A 34 13.42 4.24 -8.11
N ASN A 35 12.28 4.50 -7.47
CA ASN A 35 12.10 5.74 -6.75
C ASN A 35 12.85 5.59 -5.43
N ASP A 36 14.13 6.00 -5.42
CA ASP A 36 14.92 6.27 -4.23
C ASP A 36 14.29 7.47 -3.50
N LYS A 37 13.01 7.35 -3.11
CA LYS A 37 12.44 8.24 -2.11
C LYS A 37 13.36 8.07 -0.91
N ASN A 38 14.08 9.13 -0.53
CA ASN A 38 14.80 9.23 0.75
C ASN A 38 14.03 8.42 1.79
N ASN A 39 14.53 7.22 2.12
CA ASN A 39 13.74 6.11 2.65
C ASN A 39 12.74 6.62 3.70
N ALA A 40 11.44 6.45 3.47
CA ALA A 40 10.47 6.60 4.56
C ALA A 40 10.99 5.73 5.72
N SER A 41 11.07 6.29 6.93
CA SER A 41 11.96 5.84 8.02
C SER A 41 11.74 4.40 8.55
N LEU A 42 10.88 3.61 7.91
CA LEU A 42 10.54 2.22 8.23
C LEU A 42 10.31 1.33 6.99
N GLU A 43 10.46 1.85 5.77
CA GLU A 43 10.28 1.05 4.56
C GLU A 43 11.41 0.02 4.43
N LYS A 44 11.05 -1.21 4.07
CA LYS A 44 11.98 -2.34 3.89
C LYS A 44 11.91 -2.84 2.45
N ASP A 45 12.98 -3.50 2.00
CA ASP A 45 13.06 -4.19 0.70
C ASP A 45 12.22 -5.48 0.63
N LYS A 46 11.13 -5.53 1.40
CA LYS A 46 10.16 -6.63 1.44
C LYS A 46 8.77 -6.09 1.78
N CYS A 47 7.75 -6.85 1.45
CA CYS A 47 6.43 -6.64 2.03
C CYS A 47 6.46 -7.05 3.52
N MET A 48 6.19 -6.12 4.43
CA MET A 48 6.10 -6.40 5.86
C MET A 48 4.76 -7.05 6.22
N LYS A 49 4.77 -7.90 7.24
CA LYS A 49 3.56 -8.51 7.79
C LYS A 49 3.28 -8.01 9.19
N GLY A 50 2.02 -7.66 9.46
CA GLY A 50 1.62 -7.14 10.76
C GLY A 50 0.35 -7.76 11.32
N ALA A 51 0.14 -7.56 12.62
CA ALA A 51 -1.05 -8.03 13.33
C ALA A 51 -1.51 -7.05 14.41
N TYR A 52 -2.82 -6.80 14.47
CA TYR A 52 -3.49 -6.34 15.68
C TYR A 52 -4.01 -7.57 16.42
N ILE A 53 -3.68 -7.67 17.72
CA ILE A 53 -3.85 -8.91 18.49
C ILE A 53 -4.57 -8.74 19.83
N SER A 54 -4.99 -7.52 20.18
CA SER A 54 -5.51 -7.24 21.52
C SER A 54 -6.88 -7.85 21.82
N ASP A 55 -7.66 -8.21 20.80
CA ASP A 55 -8.99 -8.82 20.96
C ASP A 55 -8.93 -10.36 21.01
N GLU A 56 -7.74 -10.92 20.96
CA GLU A 56 -7.52 -12.36 20.98
C GLU A 56 -7.36 -12.88 22.40
N ASN A 57 -7.75 -14.13 22.61
CA ASN A 57 -7.88 -14.72 23.95
C ASN A 57 -7.04 -15.99 24.13
N ASN A 58 -6.43 -16.52 23.07
CA ASN A 58 -5.69 -17.77 23.10
C ASN A 58 -4.20 -17.61 23.46
N TYR A 59 -3.75 -16.37 23.72
CA TYR A 59 -2.36 -16.05 24.00
C TYR A 59 -2.25 -14.80 24.89
N SER A 60 -1.07 -14.55 25.45
CA SER A 60 -0.85 -13.52 26.47
C SER A 60 0.01 -12.35 26.02
N ASN A 61 0.79 -12.54 24.96
CA ASN A 61 1.70 -11.54 24.40
C ASN A 61 2.14 -11.92 22.96
N ILE A 62 2.92 -11.03 22.35
CA ILE A 62 3.54 -11.20 21.02
C ILE A 62 4.20 -12.57 20.86
N LYS A 63 5.07 -12.99 21.80
CA LYS A 63 5.82 -14.24 21.67
C LYS A 63 4.88 -15.44 21.59
N SER A 64 3.91 -15.53 22.50
CA SER A 64 2.94 -16.63 22.50
C SER A 64 2.05 -16.64 21.25
N PHE A 65 1.73 -15.47 20.68
CA PHE A 65 0.99 -15.39 19.42
C PHE A 65 1.80 -15.93 18.24
N GLU A 66 3.09 -15.55 18.14
CA GLU A 66 3.97 -16.03 17.06
C GLU A 66 4.24 -17.54 17.18
N GLU A 67 4.36 -18.06 18.40
CA GLU A 67 4.48 -19.50 18.66
C GLU A 67 3.21 -20.25 18.25
N TYR A 68 2.03 -19.72 18.57
CA TYR A 68 0.74 -20.34 18.23
C TYR A 68 0.49 -20.34 16.71
N THR A 69 0.69 -19.20 16.06
CA THR A 69 0.41 -19.04 14.62
C THR A 69 1.54 -19.57 13.73
N GLY A 70 2.76 -19.67 14.27
CA GLY A 70 3.96 -19.94 13.49
C GLY A 70 4.34 -18.79 12.55
N VAL A 71 3.87 -17.56 12.82
CA VAL A 71 4.14 -16.37 12.01
C VAL A 71 4.94 -15.36 12.81
N ASN A 72 6.15 -15.04 12.33
CA ASN A 72 6.99 -13.99 12.88
C ASN A 72 6.64 -12.64 12.22
N ASN A 73 5.82 -11.83 12.88
CA ASN A 73 5.37 -10.54 12.33
C ASN A 73 6.45 -9.46 12.43
N ASP A 74 6.47 -8.54 11.47
CA ASP A 74 7.29 -7.33 11.50
C ASP A 74 6.63 -6.21 12.31
N ILE A 75 5.30 -6.08 12.22
CA ILE A 75 4.52 -4.95 12.76
C ILE A 75 3.51 -5.45 13.80
N TYR A 76 3.41 -4.76 14.94
CA TYR A 76 2.31 -4.97 15.91
C TYR A 76 1.52 -3.70 16.13
N ILE A 77 0.20 -3.85 16.11
CA ILE A 77 -0.73 -2.75 15.97
C ILE A 77 -1.49 -2.55 17.28
N SER A 78 -1.67 -1.29 17.66
CA SER A 78 -2.61 -0.89 18.69
C SER A 78 -3.60 0.14 18.15
N SER A 79 -4.84 0.08 18.61
CA SER A 79 -5.89 1.02 18.24
C SER A 79 -6.17 1.97 19.39
N ILE A 80 -6.22 3.27 19.11
CA ILE A 80 -6.50 4.31 20.10
C ILE A 80 -7.83 4.98 19.74
N LYS A 81 -8.79 4.90 20.66
CA LYS A 81 -10.08 5.61 20.60
C LYS A 81 -10.01 6.87 21.45
N LYS A 82 -11.05 7.70 21.40
CA LYS A 82 -11.14 8.98 22.13
C LYS A 82 -10.72 8.87 23.60
N ASP A 83 -11.25 7.88 24.30
CA ASP A 83 -11.09 7.71 25.75
C ASP A 83 -10.03 6.66 26.13
N SER A 84 -9.25 6.18 25.15
CA SER A 84 -8.17 5.23 25.38
C SER A 84 -6.86 5.94 25.73
N ASP A 85 -6.09 5.35 26.63
CA ASP A 85 -4.71 5.77 26.88
C ASP A 85 -3.78 5.29 25.75
N LEU A 86 -2.63 5.96 25.62
CA LEU A 86 -1.57 5.51 24.73
C LEU A 86 -0.99 4.19 25.29
N PRO A 87 -1.03 3.07 24.55
CA PRO A 87 -0.52 1.77 25.00
C PRO A 87 1.02 1.75 25.02
N THR A 88 1.59 2.52 25.94
CA THR A 88 3.04 2.76 26.04
C THR A 88 3.80 1.48 26.33
N ARG A 89 3.26 0.62 27.20
CA ARG A 89 3.89 -0.64 27.57
C ARG A 89 3.97 -1.58 26.36
N GLU A 90 2.91 -1.65 25.58
CA GLU A 90 2.79 -2.48 24.38
C GLU A 90 3.73 -1.98 23.28
N ILE A 91 3.81 -0.65 23.08
CA ILE A 91 4.75 -0.03 22.13
C ILE A 91 6.20 -0.36 22.51
N VAL A 92 6.55 -0.22 23.78
CA VAL A 92 7.91 -0.50 24.28
C VAL A 92 8.22 -2.00 24.20
N ASP A 93 7.30 -2.89 24.57
CA ASP A 93 7.50 -4.34 24.46
C ASP A 93 7.66 -4.78 22.99
N CYS A 94 6.85 -4.22 22.08
CA CYS A 94 6.97 -4.41 20.65
C CYS A 94 8.38 -4.03 20.15
N TYR A 95 8.82 -2.81 20.49
CA TYR A 95 10.14 -2.32 20.10
C TYR A 95 11.30 -3.16 20.70
N ALA A 96 11.19 -3.54 21.99
CA ALA A 96 12.19 -4.37 22.67
C ALA A 96 12.34 -5.77 22.04
N LYS A 97 11.31 -6.26 21.33
CA LYS A 97 11.37 -7.50 20.54
C LYS A 97 11.83 -7.30 19.10
N ASN A 98 12.44 -6.15 18.79
CA ASN A 98 12.86 -5.75 17.43
C ASN A 98 11.70 -5.76 16.42
N LYS A 99 10.49 -5.43 16.87
CA LYS A 99 9.30 -5.27 16.03
C LYS A 99 9.00 -3.79 15.83
N ILE A 100 8.19 -3.49 14.82
CA ILE A 100 7.78 -2.12 14.49
C ILE A 100 6.42 -1.85 15.12
N PRO A 101 6.31 -0.92 16.08
CA PRO A 101 5.01 -0.53 16.60
C PRO A 101 4.23 0.26 15.55
N MET A 102 2.93 0.02 15.51
CA MET A 102 1.97 0.79 14.73
C MET A 102 0.81 1.21 15.64
N ILE A 103 0.42 2.48 15.55
CA ILE A 103 -0.80 2.98 16.19
C ILE A 103 -1.82 3.38 15.13
N ILE A 104 -3.07 3.00 15.35
CA ILE A 104 -4.23 3.48 14.58
C ILE A 104 -4.98 4.47 15.47
N LEU A 105 -4.97 5.74 15.09
CA LEU A 105 -5.82 6.76 15.69
C LEU A 105 -7.19 6.66 15.04
N LYS A 106 -8.20 6.31 15.82
CA LYS A 106 -9.59 6.21 15.35
C LYS A 106 -10.20 7.59 15.12
N LYS A 107 -11.25 7.64 14.29
CA LYS A 107 -11.91 8.88 13.83
C LYS A 107 -12.45 9.78 14.94
N ASP A 108 -12.68 9.21 16.11
CA ASP A 108 -13.16 9.89 17.32
C ASP A 108 -12.03 10.55 18.14
N VAL A 109 -10.76 10.31 17.79
CA VAL A 109 -9.60 10.99 18.39
C VAL A 109 -9.54 12.43 17.90
N GLY A 110 -9.86 13.37 18.78
CA GLY A 110 -9.76 14.80 18.50
C GLY A 110 -8.32 15.34 18.52
N ILE A 111 -8.15 16.55 17.99
CA ILE A 111 -6.85 17.25 17.84
C ILE A 111 -6.07 17.33 19.16
N SER A 112 -6.71 17.70 20.27
CA SER A 112 -6.05 17.83 21.58
C SER A 112 -5.46 16.50 22.09
N LYS A 113 -6.20 15.40 21.90
CA LYS A 113 -5.71 14.05 22.26
C LYS A 113 -4.58 13.63 21.31
N ALA A 114 -4.69 13.93 20.02
CA ALA A 114 -3.64 13.65 19.05
C ALA A 114 -2.33 14.40 19.37
N ASP A 115 -2.40 15.67 19.82
CA ASP A 115 -1.24 16.44 20.30
C ASP A 115 -0.54 15.78 21.49
N SER A 116 -1.33 15.36 22.49
CA SER A 116 -0.80 14.64 23.66
C SER A 116 -0.13 13.32 23.27
N ILE A 117 -0.75 12.56 22.36
CA ILE A 117 -0.18 11.31 21.83
C ILE A 117 1.10 11.57 21.06
N ALA A 118 1.12 12.56 20.15
CA ALA A 118 2.29 12.88 19.35
C ALA A 118 3.48 13.28 20.23
N LYS A 119 3.28 14.09 21.26
CA LYS A 119 4.32 14.45 22.24
C LYS A 119 4.84 13.22 22.98
N ALA A 120 3.95 12.33 23.42
CA ALA A 120 4.36 11.10 24.10
C ALA A 120 5.15 10.17 23.15
N CYS A 121 4.71 9.97 21.91
CA CYS A 121 5.44 9.23 20.88
C CYS A 121 6.82 9.85 20.60
N GLY A 122 6.89 11.19 20.51
CA GLY A 122 8.14 11.94 20.37
C GLY A 122 9.12 11.69 21.50
N ASN A 123 8.64 11.74 22.75
CA ASN A 123 9.44 11.48 23.94
C ASN A 123 9.96 10.04 24.01
N MET A 124 9.20 9.05 23.49
CA MET A 124 9.69 7.67 23.39
C MET A 124 10.84 7.54 22.39
N ASN A 125 10.93 8.44 21.39
CA ASN A 125 11.98 8.46 20.37
C ASN A 125 12.11 7.15 19.56
N ILE A 126 11.00 6.41 19.44
CA ILE A 126 10.87 5.16 18.70
C ILE A 126 10.29 5.44 17.32
N SER A 127 10.89 4.88 16.26
CA SER A 127 10.30 4.91 14.91
C SER A 127 9.06 3.99 14.88
N MET A 128 7.93 4.52 14.42
CA MET A 128 6.66 3.80 14.40
C MET A 128 5.78 4.20 13.20
N PHE A 129 4.83 3.34 12.86
CA PHE A 129 3.75 3.69 11.95
C PHE A 129 2.61 4.37 12.71
N VAL A 130 2.08 5.45 12.15
CA VAL A 130 0.91 6.15 12.69
C VAL A 130 -0.13 6.26 11.60
N GLN A 131 -1.18 5.45 11.70
CA GLN A 131 -2.34 5.57 10.85
C GLN A 131 -3.36 6.51 11.47
N ILE A 132 -3.78 7.50 10.69
CA ILE A 132 -4.79 8.47 11.08
C ILE A 132 -6.06 8.16 10.31
N GLU A 133 -7.05 7.59 10.99
CA GLU A 133 -8.41 7.52 10.46
C GLU A 133 -9.09 8.86 10.71
N SER A 134 -9.39 9.62 9.67
CA SER A 134 -10.05 10.92 9.78
C SER A 134 -11.42 10.93 9.08
N ASN A 135 -12.28 11.87 9.50
CA ASN A 135 -13.57 12.12 8.83
C ASN A 135 -13.38 12.85 7.50
N ASP A 136 -12.35 13.70 7.43
CA ASP A 136 -12.02 14.51 6.26
C ASP A 136 -10.50 14.78 6.16
N ILE A 137 -10.11 15.37 5.03
CA ILE A 137 -8.73 15.72 4.71
C ILE A 137 -8.14 16.79 5.63
N THR A 138 -8.92 17.79 6.04
CA THR A 138 -8.47 18.89 6.91
C THR A 138 -8.11 18.38 8.30
N ALA A 139 -8.94 17.51 8.85
CA ALA A 139 -8.68 16.84 10.12
C ALA A 139 -7.40 15.99 10.05
N TYR A 140 -7.21 15.25 8.96
CA TYR A 140 -5.97 14.51 8.72
C TYR A 140 -4.76 15.45 8.70
N GLU A 141 -4.79 16.50 7.88
CA GLU A 141 -3.66 17.42 7.73
C GLU A 141 -3.30 18.11 9.05
N CYS A 142 -4.29 18.46 9.88
CA CYS A 142 -4.04 19.03 11.19
C CYS A 142 -3.29 18.06 12.11
N ILE A 143 -3.78 16.82 12.21
CA ILE A 143 -3.15 15.78 13.04
C ILE A 143 -1.76 15.41 12.49
N ALA A 144 -1.62 15.30 11.17
CA ALA A 144 -0.35 15.00 10.53
C ALA A 144 0.71 16.06 10.85
N ASN A 145 0.37 17.35 10.78
CA ASN A 145 1.29 18.44 11.14
C ASN A 145 1.74 18.37 12.61
N ILE A 146 0.82 18.02 13.52
CA ILE A 146 1.14 17.80 14.93
C ILE A 146 2.19 16.68 15.07
N PHE A 147 1.99 15.55 14.40
CA PHE A 147 2.97 14.46 14.42
C PHE A 147 4.29 14.82 13.76
N ARG A 148 4.28 15.56 12.64
CA ARG A 148 5.52 16.06 12.03
C ARG A 148 6.32 16.95 12.99
N THR A 149 5.63 17.72 13.82
CA THR A 149 6.26 18.62 14.79
C THR A 149 6.81 17.86 16.00
N TYR A 150 6.01 16.99 16.60
CA TYR A 150 6.35 16.39 17.89
C TYR A 150 6.90 14.96 17.82
N ALA A 151 6.61 14.22 16.75
CA ALA A 151 7.05 12.84 16.55
C ALA A 151 7.62 12.63 15.12
N PRO A 152 8.70 13.32 14.73
CA PRO A 152 9.22 13.31 13.36
C PRO A 152 9.71 11.94 12.87
N LYS A 153 9.94 10.98 13.77
CA LYS A 153 10.27 9.57 13.43
C LYS A 153 9.06 8.73 13.04
N ALA A 154 7.85 9.24 13.21
CA ALA A 154 6.63 8.56 12.82
C ALA A 154 6.46 8.58 11.29
N VAL A 155 6.19 7.41 10.71
CA VAL A 155 5.72 7.27 9.34
C VAL A 155 4.21 7.42 9.33
N LEU A 156 3.72 8.46 8.68
CA LEU A 156 2.31 8.84 8.67
C LEU A 156 1.57 8.13 7.53
N ILE A 157 0.51 7.43 7.89
CA ILE A 157 -0.34 6.68 6.97
C ILE A 157 -1.68 7.40 6.86
N TYR A 158 -2.01 7.84 5.64
CA TYR A 158 -3.36 8.31 5.33
C TYR A 158 -4.24 7.15 4.91
N SER A 159 -5.26 6.84 5.70
CA SER A 159 -6.10 5.65 5.45
C SER A 159 -7.38 5.94 4.67
N ILE A 160 -7.73 5.03 3.77
CA ILE A 160 -9.03 4.94 3.09
C ILE A 160 -9.74 3.64 3.41
N ASN A 161 -11.06 3.66 3.34
CA ASN A 161 -11.82 2.42 3.25
C ASN A 161 -11.85 1.95 1.80
N VAL A 162 -11.76 0.63 1.60
CA VAL A 162 -11.75 0.02 0.26
C VAL A 162 -13.01 0.32 -0.56
N ASP A 163 -14.16 0.51 0.10
CA ASP A 163 -15.47 0.77 -0.51
C ASP A 163 -15.71 2.24 -0.90
N LYS A 164 -14.72 3.12 -0.69
CA LYS A 164 -14.82 4.53 -1.08
C LYS A 164 -14.75 4.69 -2.61
N SER A 165 -15.66 5.48 -3.19
CA SER A 165 -15.70 5.75 -4.65
C SER A 165 -14.72 6.81 -5.11
N ASP A 166 -14.50 7.85 -4.28
CA ASP A 166 -13.72 9.04 -4.62
C ASP A 166 -12.71 9.39 -3.53
N PHE A 167 -11.54 9.88 -3.93
CA PHE A 167 -10.45 10.13 -3.00
C PHE A 167 -9.69 11.42 -3.31
N ASN A 168 -9.61 12.28 -2.29
CA ASN A 168 -8.77 13.48 -2.30
C ASN A 168 -7.54 13.20 -1.45
N PHE A 169 -6.36 13.33 -2.06
CA PHE A 169 -5.10 13.20 -1.33
C PHE A 169 -4.83 14.42 -0.45
N PRO A 170 -4.27 14.24 0.76
CA PRO A 170 -3.68 15.32 1.53
C PRO A 170 -2.54 15.95 0.75
N LYS A 171 -2.08 17.13 1.18
CA LYS A 171 -0.84 17.70 0.69
C LYS A 171 0.27 16.65 0.66
N SER A 172 1.01 16.61 -0.45
CA SER A 172 1.91 15.50 -0.82
C SER A 172 3.01 15.19 0.21
N ASN A 173 3.33 16.12 1.11
CA ASN A 173 4.34 15.96 2.16
C ASN A 173 3.78 15.49 3.52
N LEU A 174 2.46 15.37 3.66
CA LEU A 174 1.79 15.01 4.93
C LEU A 174 1.42 13.54 5.05
N ALA A 175 1.54 12.75 3.98
CA ALA A 175 1.36 11.31 4.01
C ALA A 175 2.59 10.63 3.44
N ASP A 176 3.22 9.75 4.22
CA ASP A 176 4.32 8.92 3.73
C ASP A 176 3.76 7.73 2.97
N TRP A 177 2.72 7.10 3.53
CA TRP A 177 2.11 5.87 3.04
C TRP A 177 0.59 6.04 2.92
N ILE A 178 -0.03 5.25 2.05
CA ILE A 178 -1.49 5.15 1.93
C ILE A 178 -1.96 3.84 2.56
N GLY A 179 -2.86 3.91 3.52
CA GLY A 179 -3.48 2.74 4.15
C GLY A 179 -4.80 2.40 3.46
N ILE A 180 -5.04 1.14 3.13
CA ILE A 180 -6.32 0.65 2.63
C ILE A 180 -6.92 -0.26 3.69
N ASN A 181 -7.99 0.21 4.34
CA ASN A 181 -8.76 -0.55 5.31
C ASN A 181 -9.77 -1.43 4.56
N ILE A 182 -9.57 -2.74 4.70
CA ILE A 182 -10.34 -3.79 4.07
C ILE A 182 -11.12 -4.49 5.19
N SER A 183 -12.36 -4.06 5.38
CA SER A 183 -13.30 -4.68 6.30
C SER A 183 -14.32 -5.45 5.50
N GLU A 184 -14.01 -6.73 5.23
CA GLU A 184 -14.89 -7.62 4.48
C GLU A 184 -16.26 -7.70 5.16
N LYS A 185 -17.33 -7.76 4.38
CA LYS A 185 -18.70 -7.85 4.92
C LYS A 185 -19.26 -9.24 4.64
N THR A 186 -20.19 -9.69 5.47
CA THR A 186 -21.02 -10.85 5.14
C THR A 186 -22.35 -10.38 4.58
N SER A 187 -22.88 -11.08 3.58
CA SER A 187 -24.27 -10.92 3.14
C SER A 187 -24.84 -12.26 2.76
N SER A 188 -26.07 -12.52 3.22
CA SER A 188 -26.78 -13.78 2.97
C SER A 188 -25.97 -15.00 3.43
N GLY A 189 -25.13 -14.80 4.45
CA GLY A 189 -24.22 -15.81 4.99
C GLY A 189 -23.03 -16.20 4.13
N TYR A 190 -22.57 -15.30 3.26
CA TYR A 190 -21.31 -15.43 2.49
C TYR A 190 -20.45 -14.19 2.65
N ILE A 191 -19.14 -14.33 2.47
CA ILE A 191 -18.21 -13.19 2.43
C ILE A 191 -18.31 -12.44 1.09
N ILE A 192 -18.44 -11.11 1.14
CA ILE A 192 -18.45 -10.23 -0.02
C ILE A 192 -17.04 -9.66 -0.25
N SER A 193 -16.20 -10.46 -0.93
CA SER A 193 -14.81 -10.13 -1.25
C SER A 193 -14.63 -8.71 -1.81
N GLN A 194 -13.64 -7.99 -1.29
CA GLN A 194 -13.20 -6.69 -1.78
C GLN A 194 -11.98 -6.80 -2.70
N TYR A 195 -11.52 -8.00 -3.05
CA TYR A 195 -10.29 -8.22 -3.82
C TYR A 195 -10.14 -7.29 -5.03
N GLU A 196 -11.16 -7.23 -5.89
CA GLU A 196 -11.12 -6.42 -7.11
C GLU A 196 -11.04 -4.91 -6.81
N ASN A 197 -11.69 -4.45 -5.73
CA ASN A 197 -11.60 -3.07 -5.28
C ASN A 197 -10.21 -2.75 -4.73
N VAL A 198 -9.60 -3.68 -3.98
CA VAL A 198 -8.21 -3.52 -3.51
C VAL A 198 -7.24 -3.48 -4.68
N ALA A 199 -7.36 -4.42 -5.62
CA ALA A 199 -6.53 -4.47 -6.82
C ALA A 199 -6.65 -3.18 -7.66
N LYS A 200 -7.87 -2.63 -7.80
CA LYS A 200 -8.10 -1.32 -8.44
C LYS A 200 -7.36 -0.20 -7.72
N TRP A 201 -7.44 -0.14 -6.39
CA TRP A 201 -6.72 0.85 -5.60
C TRP A 201 -5.20 0.69 -5.71
N CYS A 202 -4.68 -0.53 -5.63
CA CYS A 202 -3.25 -0.79 -5.77
C CYS A 202 -2.72 -0.36 -7.14
N ASN A 203 -3.48 -0.58 -8.22
CA ASN A 203 -3.14 -0.07 -9.56
C ASN A 203 -3.17 1.47 -9.62
N TYR A 204 -4.21 2.09 -9.07
CA TYR A 204 -4.34 3.55 -9.03
C TYR A 204 -3.20 4.21 -8.23
N LEU A 205 -2.73 3.55 -7.17
CA LEU A 205 -1.69 4.02 -6.25
C LEU A 205 -0.29 3.49 -6.60
N GLN A 206 -0.02 3.12 -7.85
CA GLN A 206 1.23 2.49 -8.25
C GLN A 206 2.50 3.30 -7.92
N ASP A 207 2.39 4.63 -7.77
CA ASP A 207 3.47 5.56 -7.40
C ASP A 207 3.58 5.80 -5.87
N LYS A 208 2.68 5.24 -5.06
CA LYS A 208 2.65 5.35 -3.60
C LYS A 208 3.00 4.03 -2.94
N THR A 209 3.52 4.07 -1.72
CA THR A 209 3.62 2.88 -0.89
C THR A 209 2.29 2.63 -0.18
N VAL A 210 1.76 1.42 -0.34
CA VAL A 210 0.45 1.01 0.14
C VAL A 210 0.60 0.05 1.33
N MET A 211 -0.21 0.26 2.37
CA MET A 211 -0.40 -0.66 3.48
C MET A 211 -1.83 -1.21 3.45
N LEU A 212 -1.99 -2.53 3.42
CA LEU A 212 -3.29 -3.18 3.51
C LEU A 212 -3.60 -3.51 4.98
N ASN A 213 -4.77 -3.14 5.47
CA ASN A 213 -5.27 -3.55 6.78
C ASN A 213 -6.52 -4.40 6.61
N ILE A 214 -6.39 -5.71 6.81
CA ILE A 214 -7.38 -6.72 6.47
C ILE A 214 -8.12 -7.19 7.72
N SER A 215 -9.46 -7.19 7.67
CA SER A 215 -10.33 -7.89 8.62
C SER A 215 -11.33 -8.75 7.86
N VAL A 216 -11.18 -10.06 7.93
CA VAL A 216 -12.10 -11.02 7.30
C VAL A 216 -13.01 -11.64 8.37
N PRO A 217 -14.35 -11.46 8.29
CA PRO A 217 -15.26 -12.07 9.24
C PRO A 217 -15.29 -13.59 9.04
N ASN A 218 -15.13 -14.33 10.12
CA ASN A 218 -15.27 -15.77 10.18
C ASN A 218 -16.61 -16.21 10.80
N PHE A 219 -17.46 -15.28 11.23
CA PHE A 219 -18.79 -15.51 11.76
C PHE A 219 -19.84 -14.68 11.00
N SER A 220 -20.99 -15.28 10.73
CA SER A 220 -22.14 -14.62 10.12
C SER A 220 -23.31 -14.54 11.09
N THR A 221 -23.84 -13.34 11.30
CA THR A 221 -25.08 -13.12 12.05
C THR A 221 -26.32 -13.55 11.25
N ASP A 222 -26.29 -13.48 9.92
CA ASP A 222 -27.44 -13.84 9.07
C ASP A 222 -27.82 -15.32 9.20
N ARG A 223 -26.80 -16.18 9.32
CA ARG A 223 -26.95 -17.64 9.43
C ARG A 223 -26.63 -18.16 10.83
N CYS A 224 -26.19 -17.30 11.74
CA CYS A 224 -25.70 -17.66 13.07
C CYS A 224 -24.65 -18.77 13.04
N ASN A 225 -23.73 -18.75 12.07
CA ASN A 225 -22.73 -19.81 11.89
C ASN A 225 -21.35 -19.26 11.53
N TYR A 226 -20.33 -20.12 11.72
CA TYR A 226 -18.97 -19.82 11.32
C TYR A 226 -18.72 -20.15 9.86
N LEU A 227 -18.03 -19.25 9.16
CA LEU A 227 -17.67 -19.30 7.75
C LEU A 227 -16.17 -19.61 7.57
N TYR A 228 -15.60 -20.48 8.42
CA TYR A 228 -14.15 -20.66 8.48
C TYR A 228 -13.50 -20.95 7.12
N LYS A 229 -14.13 -21.78 6.26
CA LYS A 229 -13.55 -22.15 4.96
C LYS A 229 -13.52 -20.96 4.00
N GLU A 230 -14.62 -20.21 3.95
CA GLU A 230 -14.72 -19.00 3.13
C GLU A 230 -13.76 -17.92 3.63
N ALA A 231 -13.70 -17.71 4.94
CA ALA A 231 -12.76 -16.79 5.56
C ALA A 231 -11.32 -17.18 5.26
N SER A 232 -10.97 -18.46 5.39
CA SER A 232 -9.62 -18.97 5.07
C SER A 232 -9.24 -18.70 3.63
N ASN A 233 -10.14 -19.01 2.68
CA ASN A 233 -9.90 -18.74 1.27
C ASN A 233 -9.72 -17.24 0.97
N GLU A 234 -10.54 -16.38 1.59
CA GLU A 234 -10.47 -14.94 1.38
C GLU A 234 -9.20 -14.33 2.00
N ILE A 235 -8.79 -14.81 3.18
CA ILE A 235 -7.53 -14.39 3.81
C ILE A 235 -6.36 -14.68 2.87
N GLU A 236 -6.24 -15.92 2.39
CA GLU A 236 -5.16 -16.27 1.46
C GLU A 236 -5.21 -15.41 0.20
N ARG A 237 -6.41 -15.24 -0.39
CA ARG A 237 -6.62 -14.43 -1.58
C ARG A 237 -6.14 -12.99 -1.37
N LEU A 238 -6.53 -12.32 -0.28
CA LEU A 238 -6.09 -10.96 -0.01
C LEU A 238 -4.58 -10.86 0.25
N TYR A 239 -3.96 -11.88 0.85
CA TYR A 239 -2.51 -11.93 1.03
C TYR A 239 -1.75 -12.10 -0.31
N TYR A 240 -2.33 -12.78 -1.30
CA TYR A 240 -1.73 -12.89 -2.65
C TYR A 240 -1.54 -11.53 -3.33
N LEU A 241 -2.30 -10.49 -2.97
CA LEU A 241 -2.07 -9.13 -3.47
C LEU A 241 -0.64 -8.66 -3.17
N GLY A 242 -0.05 -9.07 -2.04
CA GLY A 242 1.33 -8.74 -1.68
C GLY A 242 2.39 -9.40 -2.58
N ALA A 243 2.01 -10.42 -3.36
CA ALA A 243 2.84 -10.99 -4.42
C ALA A 243 2.59 -10.29 -5.77
N GLU A 244 1.35 -9.89 -6.05
CA GLU A 244 0.95 -9.28 -7.32
C GLU A 244 1.38 -7.82 -7.46
N PHE A 245 1.34 -7.05 -6.37
CA PHE A 245 1.51 -5.60 -6.40
C PHE A 245 2.78 -5.17 -5.69
N SER A 246 3.78 -4.71 -6.45
CA SER A 246 5.08 -4.27 -5.90
C SER A 246 4.99 -3.01 -5.04
N ASN A 247 3.92 -2.22 -5.17
CA ASN A 247 3.72 -1.02 -4.37
C ASN A 247 3.17 -1.30 -2.95
N ILE A 248 2.80 -2.54 -2.62
CA ILE A 248 2.37 -2.92 -1.27
C ILE A 248 3.58 -3.11 -0.35
N GLY A 249 3.76 -2.20 0.61
CA GLY A 249 4.84 -2.23 1.59
C GLY A 249 4.53 -3.01 2.85
N ALA A 250 3.26 -3.15 3.20
CA ALA A 250 2.84 -3.96 4.34
C ALA A 250 1.44 -4.55 4.15
N ILE A 251 1.23 -5.75 4.70
CA ILE A 251 -0.09 -6.36 4.86
C ILE A 251 -0.27 -6.71 6.34
N ASN A 252 -1.26 -6.06 6.93
CA ASN A 252 -1.63 -6.20 8.33
C ASN A 252 -2.94 -6.95 8.45
N TYR A 253 -3.00 -7.91 9.36
CA TYR A 253 -4.27 -8.53 9.75
C TYR A 253 -4.78 -7.90 11.04
N LEU A 254 -5.99 -7.36 10.99
CA LEU A 254 -6.67 -6.78 12.13
C LEU A 254 -7.58 -7.84 12.77
N SER A 255 -7.03 -8.55 13.76
CA SER A 255 -7.71 -9.63 14.48
C SER A 255 -8.65 -9.04 15.55
N THR A 256 -9.90 -8.80 15.16
CA THR A 256 -10.88 -8.09 15.99
C THR A 256 -12.11 -8.92 16.33
N ILE A 257 -12.80 -8.51 17.40
CA ILE A 257 -14.13 -9.02 17.73
C ILE A 257 -15.05 -7.85 18.07
N GLU A 258 -16.22 -7.83 17.44
CA GLU A 258 -17.26 -6.85 17.73
C GLU A 258 -18.43 -7.56 18.41
N LYS A 259 -18.91 -6.96 19.49
CA LYS A 259 -20.04 -7.45 20.25
C LYS A 259 -21.10 -6.36 20.40
N ASP A 260 -22.36 -6.74 20.26
CA ASP A 260 -23.52 -5.90 20.59
C ASP A 260 -24.26 -6.56 21.76
N ASN A 261 -24.42 -5.83 22.87
CA ASN A 261 -25.02 -6.34 24.13
C ASN A 261 -24.47 -7.71 24.57
N GLY A 262 -23.17 -7.94 24.39
CA GLY A 262 -22.48 -9.19 24.73
C GLY A 262 -22.57 -10.29 23.67
N ILE A 263 -23.39 -10.12 22.63
CA ILE A 263 -23.54 -11.05 21.51
C ILE A 263 -22.50 -10.72 20.44
N ILE A 264 -21.79 -11.73 19.94
CA ILE A 264 -20.83 -11.57 18.84
C ILE A 264 -21.60 -11.18 17.58
N VAL A 265 -21.31 -10.00 17.04
CA VAL A 265 -21.86 -9.52 15.75
C VAL A 265 -20.84 -9.59 14.63
N ARG A 266 -19.54 -9.62 14.97
CA ARG A 266 -18.46 -9.83 14.03
C ARG A 266 -17.28 -10.48 14.74
N ASN A 267 -16.73 -11.52 14.14
CA ASN A 267 -15.50 -12.14 14.63
C ASN A 267 -14.53 -12.25 13.46
N CYS A 268 -13.38 -11.60 13.55
CA CYS A 268 -12.33 -11.69 12.55
C CYS A 268 -11.09 -12.41 13.10
N ARG A 269 -11.18 -13.03 14.28
CA ARG A 269 -10.00 -13.53 15.00
C ARG A 269 -9.26 -14.62 14.22
N ILE A 270 -7.93 -14.50 14.14
CA ILE A 270 -7.07 -15.47 13.45
C ILE A 270 -7.07 -16.81 14.17
N THR A 271 -7.07 -16.77 15.51
CA THR A 271 -6.94 -17.99 16.34
C THR A 271 -8.27 -18.68 16.63
N GLU A 272 -9.38 -18.20 16.03
CA GLU A 272 -10.70 -18.78 16.21
C GLU A 272 -10.80 -20.24 15.74
N SER A 273 -10.03 -20.60 14.71
CA SER A 273 -10.02 -21.94 14.12
C SER A 273 -8.63 -22.27 13.58
N PRO A 274 -8.15 -23.53 13.73
CA PRO A 274 -6.90 -23.97 13.11
C PRO A 274 -6.85 -23.72 11.60
N MET A 275 -7.99 -23.76 10.91
CA MET A 275 -8.08 -23.49 9.48
C MET A 275 -7.81 -22.02 9.15
N VAL A 276 -8.37 -21.09 9.92
CA VAL A 276 -8.13 -19.65 9.78
C VAL A 276 -6.67 -19.31 10.13
N THR A 277 -6.15 -19.93 11.19
CA THR A 277 -4.74 -19.78 11.57
C THR A 277 -3.79 -20.29 10.47
N ALA A 278 -4.10 -21.44 9.86
CA ALA A 278 -3.32 -21.99 8.76
C ALA A 278 -3.35 -21.09 7.52
N ALA A 279 -4.52 -20.54 7.17
CA ALA A 279 -4.67 -19.58 6.08
C ALA A 279 -3.84 -18.30 6.29
N TYR A 280 -3.86 -17.75 7.51
CA TYR A 280 -3.00 -16.61 7.85
C TYR A 280 -1.50 -16.94 7.73
N LYS A 281 -1.09 -18.12 8.22
CA LYS A 281 0.29 -18.59 8.09
C LYS A 281 0.71 -18.76 6.63
N HIS A 282 -0.14 -19.37 5.81
CA HIS A 282 0.12 -19.58 4.39
C HIS A 282 0.14 -18.26 3.61
N GLY A 283 -0.86 -17.38 3.81
CA GLY A 283 -0.93 -16.06 3.20
C GLY A 283 0.31 -15.21 3.50
N THR A 284 0.76 -15.17 4.75
CA THR A 284 1.97 -14.42 5.13
C THR A 284 3.28 -15.01 4.59
N ALA A 285 3.27 -16.24 4.07
CA ALA A 285 4.42 -16.88 3.45
C ALA A 285 4.53 -16.58 1.95
N VAL A 286 3.43 -16.20 1.28
CA VAL A 286 3.41 -15.93 -0.17
C VAL A 286 3.70 -14.47 -0.53
N ILE A 287 3.68 -13.55 0.44
CA ILE A 287 3.96 -12.12 0.19
C ILE A 287 5.39 -11.92 -0.32
N ASN A 288 5.57 -10.90 -1.15
CA ASN A 288 6.86 -10.65 -1.80
C ASN A 288 7.97 -10.34 -0.79
N THR A 289 9.02 -11.17 -0.79
CA THR A 289 10.22 -11.02 0.04
C THR A 289 11.28 -10.09 -0.56
N ASN A 290 11.13 -9.72 -1.84
CA ASN A 290 11.99 -8.81 -2.59
C ASN A 290 11.11 -7.74 -3.27
N ARG A 291 10.77 -6.70 -2.51
CA ARG A 291 9.90 -5.63 -3.00
C ARG A 291 10.70 -4.65 -3.86
N TYR A 292 10.22 -4.41 -5.08
CA TYR A 292 10.70 -3.31 -5.93
C TYR A 292 9.97 -2.01 -5.54
N TRP A 293 10.72 -0.93 -5.31
CA TRP A 293 10.21 0.34 -4.79
C TRP A 293 9.14 0.97 -5.70
N SER A 294 8.33 1.89 -5.15
CA SER A 294 7.25 2.56 -5.88
C SER A 294 7.73 3.02 -7.24
N LYS A 295 7.05 2.60 -8.30
CA LYS A 295 7.50 2.81 -9.66
C LYS A 295 6.92 4.14 -10.14
N SER A 296 7.77 5.13 -10.41
CA SER A 296 7.32 6.31 -11.16
C SER A 296 7.30 5.93 -12.64
N PRO A 297 6.13 5.85 -13.31
CA PRO A 297 6.11 5.64 -14.75
C PRO A 297 6.60 6.91 -15.43
N HIS A 298 7.64 6.79 -16.25
CA HIS A 298 8.03 7.86 -17.17
C HIS A 298 7.97 7.36 -18.60
N ILE A 299 7.55 8.25 -19.51
CA ILE A 299 7.55 7.96 -20.93
C ILE A 299 8.97 8.10 -21.44
N ALA A 300 9.45 7.03 -22.07
CA ALA A 300 10.69 7.00 -22.81
C ALA A 300 10.42 6.50 -24.23
N TYR A 301 11.37 6.67 -25.16
CA TYR A 301 11.21 6.24 -26.54
C TYR A 301 12.34 5.31 -26.96
N VAL A 302 12.03 4.13 -27.51
CA VAL A 302 13.08 3.20 -27.97
C VAL A 302 13.40 3.45 -29.44
N LYS A 303 14.70 3.45 -29.78
CA LYS A 303 15.22 3.39 -31.15
C LYS A 303 16.43 2.47 -31.21
N GLY A 304 16.24 1.26 -31.74
CA GLY A 304 17.29 0.22 -31.72
C GLY A 304 17.65 -0.16 -30.28
N ASP A 305 18.95 -0.21 -29.98
CA ASP A 305 19.45 -0.49 -28.63
C ASP A 305 19.48 0.74 -27.71
N ASN A 306 18.94 1.88 -28.17
CA ASN A 306 18.95 3.12 -27.42
C ASN A 306 17.55 3.47 -26.93
N VAL A 307 17.54 4.08 -25.76
CA VAL A 307 16.39 4.65 -25.08
C VAL A 307 16.57 6.16 -25.07
N ILE A 308 15.51 6.90 -25.37
CA ILE A 308 15.43 8.36 -25.23
C ILE A 308 14.59 8.68 -24.00
N VAL A 309 15.14 9.47 -23.09
CA VAL A 309 14.49 9.98 -21.87
C VAL A 309 14.67 11.49 -21.78
N SER A 310 13.83 12.17 -21.00
CA SER A 310 14.12 13.59 -20.68
C SER A 310 15.37 13.69 -19.81
N ASN A 311 16.04 14.84 -19.82
CA ASN A 311 17.23 15.06 -18.99
C ASN A 311 16.91 14.97 -17.49
N THR A 312 15.72 15.40 -17.06
CA THR A 312 15.24 15.22 -15.67
C THR A 312 15.17 13.74 -15.27
N ILE A 313 14.62 12.90 -16.15
CA ILE A 313 14.52 11.45 -15.94
C ILE A 313 15.91 10.80 -15.96
N LEU A 314 16.83 11.30 -16.80
CA LEU A 314 18.22 10.84 -16.82
C LEU A 314 18.93 11.09 -15.48
N ASP A 315 18.73 12.28 -14.91
CA ASP A 315 19.27 12.67 -13.61
C ASP A 315 18.67 11.80 -12.49
N GLU A 316 17.36 11.58 -12.50
CA GLU A 316 16.66 10.68 -11.57
C GLU A 316 17.16 9.22 -11.66
N LEU A 317 17.55 8.76 -12.85
CA LEU A 317 18.12 7.44 -13.07
C LEU A 317 19.59 7.31 -12.62
N ASN A 318 20.26 8.41 -12.28
CA ASN A 318 21.71 8.48 -12.03
C ASN A 318 22.53 7.78 -13.13
N LYS A 319 22.11 7.91 -14.38
CA LYS A 319 22.76 7.28 -15.55
C LYS A 319 23.49 8.32 -16.39
N LYS A 320 24.61 7.92 -16.98
CA LYS A 320 25.29 8.73 -18.00
C LYS A 320 24.58 8.53 -19.34
N GLY A 321 24.12 9.63 -19.93
CA GLY A 321 23.49 9.65 -21.25
C GLY A 321 24.26 10.53 -22.24
N ASN A 322 23.99 10.32 -23.53
CA ASN A 322 24.45 11.21 -24.59
C ASN A 322 23.34 12.20 -24.92
N TYR A 323 23.57 13.49 -24.67
CA TYR A 323 22.59 14.54 -24.94
C TYR A 323 22.20 14.57 -26.42
N ILE A 324 20.89 14.64 -26.67
CA ILE A 324 20.30 14.82 -28.02
C ILE A 324 20.05 16.31 -28.25
N ASN A 325 19.42 16.94 -27.25
CA ASN A 325 19.12 18.37 -27.19
C ASN A 325 18.96 18.81 -25.73
N SER A 326 18.58 20.06 -25.50
CA SER A 326 18.43 20.64 -24.16
C SER A 326 17.42 19.91 -23.26
N GLY A 327 16.52 19.10 -23.81
CA GLY A 327 15.47 18.41 -23.06
C GLY A 327 15.63 16.89 -22.95
N TYR A 328 16.42 16.25 -23.81
CA TYR A 328 16.43 14.78 -23.95
C TYR A 328 17.83 14.19 -24.14
N SER A 329 18.01 12.96 -23.67
CA SER A 329 19.25 12.20 -23.73
C SER A 329 19.04 10.74 -24.18
N PHE A 330 20.04 10.21 -24.87
CA PHE A 330 20.16 8.78 -25.17
C PHE A 330 20.82 8.03 -24.01
N ILE A 331 20.25 6.89 -23.65
CA ILE A 331 20.88 5.89 -22.77
C ILE A 331 20.84 4.53 -23.45
N LYS A 332 21.88 3.71 -23.25
CA LYS A 332 21.87 2.34 -23.75
C LYS A 332 20.80 1.53 -23.02
N ALA A 333 20.04 0.72 -23.76
CA ALA A 333 18.97 -0.09 -23.20
C ALA A 333 19.52 -1.15 -22.23
N ASP A 334 20.72 -1.68 -22.46
CA ASP A 334 21.41 -2.69 -21.63
C ASP A 334 21.55 -2.32 -20.15
N GLY A 335 21.54 -1.03 -19.81
CA GLY A 335 21.55 -0.55 -18.43
C GLY A 335 20.23 -0.75 -17.67
N PHE A 336 19.15 -1.18 -18.33
CA PHE A 336 17.88 -1.51 -17.67
C PHE A 336 17.71 -3.02 -17.48
N ASN A 337 17.44 -3.47 -16.25
CA ASN A 337 17.13 -4.87 -15.99
C ASN A 337 15.76 -5.26 -16.60
N LYS A 338 15.49 -6.56 -16.82
CA LYS A 338 14.24 -7.02 -17.45
C LYS A 338 12.97 -6.58 -16.71
N SER A 339 13.05 -6.32 -15.40
CA SER A 339 11.96 -5.82 -14.54
C SER A 339 11.63 -4.32 -14.70
N GLU A 340 12.54 -3.55 -15.30
CA GLU A 340 12.40 -2.11 -15.59
C GLU A 340 11.81 -1.84 -16.99
N ARG A 341 11.64 -2.87 -17.82
CA ARG A 341 11.12 -2.77 -19.19
C ARG A 341 9.74 -3.43 -19.29
N LYS A 342 8.70 -2.69 -19.67
CA LYS A 342 7.47 -3.29 -20.23
C LYS A 342 7.25 -2.84 -21.68
N ILE A 343 6.83 -3.78 -22.52
CA ILE A 343 6.56 -3.62 -23.96
C ILE A 343 5.10 -3.17 -24.14
N PHE A 344 4.93 -1.92 -24.59
CA PHE A 344 3.80 -1.22 -25.24
C PHE A 344 2.33 -1.52 -24.90
N VAL A 345 1.60 -0.43 -24.65
CA VAL A 345 0.18 -0.29 -24.94
C VAL A 345 0.02 -0.22 -26.48
N LYS A 346 -0.73 -1.17 -27.06
CA LYS A 346 -1.44 -0.92 -28.32
C LYS A 346 -2.53 0.10 -28.01
N TYR A 347 -2.47 1.28 -28.61
CA TYR A 347 -3.67 2.11 -28.78
C TYR A 347 -4.56 1.51 -29.86
#